data_AF-A0A965F049-F1
#
_entry.id   AF-A0A965F049-F1
#
_cell.length_a   1.000
_cell.length_b   1.000
_cell.length_c   1.000
_cell.angle_alpha   90.00
_cell.angle_beta   90.00
_cell.angle_gamma   90.00
#
_symmetry.space_group_name_H-M   'P 1'
#
loop_
_entity.id
_entity.type
_entity.pdbx_description
1 polymer ?
#
loop_
_entity_poly.entity_id
_entity_poly.type
_entity_poly.pdbx_seq_one_letter_code
_entity_poly.pdbx_strand_id
1 'polypeptide(L)'
;MPGPSPIIGLGQFAAPATSGGPAAAHELTAIVNIGDDAWIHGLRICPDLDTCMYTLGGGIDPERGWGHRDETWHAKEELAAYGVQPDWFGLGDRDLATHLVRSQMLRAGYPLSQVTTALCDRWSPGATLLPASDDRCETHVVVTEPDSGDRKAIHFQEWWVRYRARIPTHSFAFIGSDTAVAGPGVVAVITDADVVVLAPSNPVVSVGAILAIGGIRGALRSTSAPVIGYSPIVAGKPLRGMADECLRVIGVPTTAEAVGLHYGARSATGLLDVWMVDESDHADVPGV
;
A
#
# COMPACT_ATOMS: atom_id res chain seq x y z
N MET A 1 -6.23 -9.29 -14.71
CA MET A 1 -5.42 -8.19 -14.16
C MET A 1 -4.85 -8.67 -12.84
N PRO A 2 -3.57 -8.48 -12.54
CA PRO A 2 -3.14 -8.55 -11.14
C PRO A 2 -3.82 -7.39 -10.41
N GLY A 3 -4.76 -7.69 -9.50
CA GLY A 3 -5.38 -6.68 -8.63
C GLY A 3 -4.38 -6.10 -7.63
N PRO A 4 -4.74 -5.04 -6.90
CA PRO A 4 -3.96 -4.57 -5.76
C PRO A 4 -3.71 -5.72 -4.79
N SER A 5 -2.54 -5.69 -4.16
CA SER A 5 -2.05 -6.73 -3.28
C SER A 5 -2.96 -6.87 -2.04
N PRO A 6 -3.76 -7.95 -1.85
CA PRO A 6 -4.51 -8.11 -0.61
C PRO A 6 -3.53 -8.21 0.56
N ILE A 7 -3.59 -7.31 1.56
CA ILE A 7 -2.64 -7.35 2.67
C ILE A 7 -2.90 -8.63 3.48
N ILE A 8 -2.04 -9.63 3.31
CA ILE A 8 -2.09 -10.87 4.07
C ILE A 8 -1.74 -10.50 5.52
N GLY A 9 -2.65 -10.78 6.45
CA GLY A 9 -2.40 -10.70 7.89
C GLY A 9 -3.33 -9.80 8.68
N LEU A 10 -3.84 -8.69 8.12
CA LEU A 10 -4.64 -7.73 8.92
C LEU A 10 -5.91 -8.37 9.52
N GLY A 11 -6.59 -9.25 8.76
CA GLY A 11 -7.80 -9.92 9.22
C GLY A 11 -7.59 -10.90 10.38
N GLN A 12 -6.35 -11.31 10.65
CA GLN A 12 -6.00 -12.18 11.78
C GLN A 12 -5.83 -11.38 13.08
N PHE A 13 -5.59 -10.07 12.96
CA PHE A 13 -5.44 -9.13 14.08
C PHE A 13 -6.71 -8.32 14.34
N ALA A 14 -7.65 -8.27 13.39
CA ALA A 14 -8.95 -7.63 13.57
C ALA A 14 -9.83 -8.48 14.51
N ALA A 15 -10.31 -7.88 15.60
CA ALA A 15 -11.26 -8.56 16.48
C ALA A 15 -12.55 -8.87 15.69
N PRO A 16 -13.14 -10.07 15.82
CA PRO A 16 -14.42 -10.35 15.20
C PRO A 16 -15.47 -9.37 15.76
N ALA A 17 -16.17 -8.67 14.87
CA ALA A 17 -17.28 -7.80 15.23
C ALA A 17 -18.45 -8.63 15.79
N THR A 18 -18.34 -9.03 17.05
CA THR A 18 -19.45 -9.61 17.80
C THR A 18 -20.22 -8.47 18.43
N SER A 19 -21.47 -8.31 17.99
CA SER A 19 -22.41 -7.35 18.57
C SER A 19 -22.68 -7.72 20.03
N GLY A 20 -22.04 -6.99 20.96
CA GLY A 20 -22.35 -7.05 22.39
C GLY A 20 -21.29 -7.67 23.32
N GLY A 21 -20.06 -7.93 22.85
CA GLY A 21 -18.93 -8.30 23.71
C GLY A 21 -18.31 -7.10 24.45
N PRO A 22 -17.55 -7.32 25.55
CA PRO A 22 -16.76 -6.26 26.17
C PRO A 22 -15.80 -5.63 25.14
N ALA A 23 -15.43 -4.36 25.34
CA ALA A 23 -14.49 -3.64 24.49
C ALA A 23 -13.29 -4.54 24.14
N ALA A 24 -12.92 -4.60 22.86
CA ALA A 24 -11.86 -5.47 22.39
C ALA A 24 -10.60 -5.25 23.25
N ALA A 25 -9.97 -6.33 23.70
CA ALA A 25 -8.77 -6.25 24.55
C ALA A 25 -7.57 -5.58 23.84
N HIS A 26 -7.67 -5.37 22.52
CA HIS A 26 -6.62 -4.84 21.66
C HIS A 26 -7.23 -3.95 20.57
N GLU A 27 -6.46 -2.95 20.15
CA GLU A 27 -6.80 -2.06 19.03
C GLU A 27 -5.77 -2.23 17.91
N LEU A 28 -6.24 -2.31 16.66
CA LEU A 28 -5.39 -2.39 15.47
C LEU A 28 -5.49 -1.09 14.67
N THR A 29 -4.34 -0.43 14.45
CA THR A 29 -4.24 0.69 13.52
C THR A 29 -3.33 0.33 12.36
N ALA A 30 -3.84 0.45 11.13
CA ALA A 30 -3.07 0.29 9.91
C ALA A 30 -2.71 1.66 9.32
N ILE A 31 -1.42 1.91 9.14
CA ILE A 31 -0.90 3.05 8.37
C ILE A 31 -0.76 2.58 6.93
N VAL A 32 -1.62 3.09 6.06
CA VAL A 32 -1.84 2.54 4.72
C VAL A 32 -1.11 3.37 3.67
N ASN A 33 -0.45 2.68 2.76
CA ASN A 33 0.24 3.27 1.62
C ASN A 33 -0.73 4.09 0.75
N ILE A 34 -0.26 5.25 0.29
CA ILE A 34 -0.97 6.15 -0.63
C ILE A 34 -0.21 6.32 -1.96
N GLY A 35 0.92 5.63 -2.12
CA GLY A 35 1.79 5.69 -3.30
C GLY A 35 1.09 5.25 -4.58
N ASP A 36 0.10 4.38 -4.47
CA ASP A 36 -0.66 3.87 -5.61
C ASP A 36 -1.91 4.69 -5.91
N ASP A 37 -2.17 5.74 -5.13
CA ASP A 37 -3.35 6.58 -5.29
C ASP A 37 -3.23 7.45 -6.55
N ALA A 38 -4.28 7.46 -7.36
CA ALA A 38 -4.28 8.20 -8.62
C ALA A 38 -5.61 8.92 -8.87
N TRP A 39 -5.54 10.00 -9.65
CA TRP A 39 -6.72 10.57 -10.29
C TRP A 39 -6.90 9.96 -11.68
N ILE A 40 -7.94 9.15 -11.87
CA ILE A 40 -8.24 8.47 -13.13
C ILE A 40 -9.70 8.74 -13.50
N HIS A 41 -9.95 9.13 -14.75
CA HIS A 41 -11.30 9.52 -15.24
C HIS A 41 -12.02 10.54 -14.34
N GLY A 42 -11.26 11.44 -13.71
CA GLY A 42 -11.80 12.44 -12.80
C GLY A 42 -12.23 11.89 -11.44
N LEU A 43 -11.81 10.67 -11.06
CA LEU A 43 -12.08 10.10 -9.75
C LEU A 43 -10.78 9.80 -9.00
N ARG A 44 -10.78 10.00 -7.68
CA ARG A 44 -9.67 9.62 -6.80
C ARG A 44 -9.81 8.14 -6.43
N ILE A 45 -8.77 7.39 -6.72
CA ILE A 45 -8.68 5.95 -6.48
C ILE A 45 -7.56 5.73 -5.47
N CYS A 46 -7.82 4.91 -4.46
CA CYS A 46 -6.88 4.67 -3.36
C CYS A 46 -6.75 3.16 -3.10
N PRO A 47 -6.02 2.42 -3.97
CA PRO A 47 -6.12 0.97 -4.05
C PRO A 47 -5.82 0.22 -2.74
N ASP A 48 -4.81 0.67 -1.99
CA ASP A 48 -4.40 -0.01 -0.76
C ASP A 48 -5.38 0.27 0.39
N LEU A 49 -5.91 1.49 0.51
CA LEU A 49 -6.99 1.83 1.46
C LEU A 49 -8.25 1.03 1.15
N ASP A 50 -8.66 0.99 -0.11
CA ASP A 50 -9.82 0.23 -0.57
C ASP A 50 -9.65 -1.26 -0.32
N THR A 51 -8.48 -1.81 -0.62
CA THR A 51 -8.17 -3.22 -0.39
C THR A 51 -8.22 -3.56 1.11
N CYS A 52 -7.64 -2.74 1.98
CA CYS A 52 -7.73 -2.95 3.43
C CYS A 52 -9.19 -2.92 3.90
N MET A 53 -9.92 -1.88 3.51
CA MET A 53 -11.31 -1.65 3.90
C MET A 53 -12.23 -2.78 3.45
N TYR A 54 -12.15 -3.19 2.18
CA TYR A 54 -12.97 -4.27 1.64
C TYR A 54 -12.58 -5.63 2.20
N THR A 55 -11.29 -5.91 2.40
CA THR A 55 -10.82 -7.21 2.92
C THR A 55 -11.33 -7.40 4.34
N LEU A 56 -11.11 -6.40 5.20
CA LEU A 56 -11.49 -6.45 6.61
C LEU A 56 -13.01 -6.32 6.81
N GLY A 57 -13.69 -5.58 5.93
CA GLY A 57 -15.15 -5.45 5.92
C GLY A 57 -15.90 -6.60 5.22
N GLY A 58 -15.21 -7.68 4.80
CA GLY A 58 -15.85 -8.86 4.18
C GLY A 58 -16.44 -8.63 2.77
N GLY A 59 -15.95 -7.60 2.08
CA GLY A 59 -16.38 -7.18 0.74
C GLY A 59 -15.62 -7.79 -0.43
N ILE A 60 -14.41 -8.33 -0.21
CA ILE A 60 -13.58 -8.90 -1.27
C ILE A 60 -14.18 -10.18 -1.84
N ASP A 61 -14.03 -10.35 -3.16
CA ASP A 61 -14.31 -11.60 -3.86
C ASP A 61 -13.25 -12.67 -3.52
N PRO A 62 -13.63 -13.79 -2.87
CA PRO A 62 -12.67 -14.81 -2.46
C PRO A 62 -12.14 -15.64 -3.63
N GLU A 63 -12.85 -15.71 -4.76
CA GLU A 63 -12.41 -16.48 -5.94
C GLU A 63 -11.41 -15.69 -6.76
N ARG A 64 -11.69 -14.40 -7.00
CA ARG A 64 -10.75 -13.51 -7.71
C ARG A 64 -9.57 -13.09 -6.82
N GLY A 65 -9.78 -13.02 -5.51
CA GLY A 65 -8.81 -12.52 -4.54
C GLY A 65 -8.63 -11.00 -4.53
N TRP A 66 -9.45 -10.25 -5.30
CA TRP A 66 -9.46 -8.79 -5.36
C TRP A 66 -10.81 -8.28 -5.89
N GLY A 67 -11.13 -7.01 -5.59
CA GLY A 67 -12.38 -6.37 -5.99
C GLY A 67 -13.61 -6.90 -5.23
N HIS A 68 -14.79 -6.34 -5.51
CA HIS A 68 -16.04 -6.74 -4.87
C HIS A 68 -16.55 -8.11 -5.33
N ARG A 69 -17.31 -8.81 -4.48
CA ARG A 69 -18.22 -9.89 -4.92
C ARG A 69 -19.30 -9.35 -5.86
N ASP A 70 -19.72 -10.18 -6.81
CA ASP A 70 -20.75 -9.84 -7.81
C ASP A 70 -20.47 -8.51 -8.52
N GLU A 71 -19.20 -8.28 -8.87
CA GLU A 71 -18.76 -7.09 -9.59
C GLU A 71 -19.11 -7.19 -11.08
N THR A 72 -19.45 -6.04 -11.66
CA THR A 72 -19.64 -5.85 -13.10
C THR A 72 -18.68 -4.78 -13.64
N TRP A 73 -18.53 -4.69 -14.97
CA TRP A 73 -17.57 -3.77 -15.60
C TRP A 73 -18.19 -2.96 -16.75
N HIS A 74 -19.49 -2.68 -16.67
CA HIS A 74 -20.20 -2.01 -17.76
C HIS A 74 -19.73 -0.57 -17.94
N ALA A 75 -19.46 0.17 -16.87
CA ALA A 75 -18.92 1.51 -16.99
C ALA A 75 -17.53 1.50 -17.66
N LYS A 76 -16.70 0.50 -17.36
CA LYS A 76 -15.41 0.31 -18.01
C LYS A 76 -15.56 0.00 -19.51
N GLU A 77 -16.51 -0.88 -19.87
CA GLU A 77 -16.81 -1.20 -21.27
C GLU A 77 -17.22 0.05 -22.06
N GLU A 78 -18.10 0.88 -21.50
CA GLU A 78 -18.53 2.14 -22.13
C GLU A 78 -17.41 3.18 -22.18
N LEU A 79 -16.59 3.31 -21.13
CA LEU A 79 -15.41 4.20 -21.15
C LEU A 79 -14.44 3.83 -22.28
N ALA A 80 -14.23 2.53 -22.51
CA ALA A 80 -13.43 2.03 -23.62
C ALA A 80 -14.11 2.33 -24.97
N ALA A 81 -15.43 2.17 -25.09
CA ALA A 81 -16.18 2.51 -26.30
C ALA A 81 -16.13 4.02 -26.63
N TYR A 82 -16.08 4.89 -25.61
CA TYR A 82 -15.85 6.33 -25.78
C TYR A 82 -14.40 6.69 -26.16
N GLY A 83 -13.45 5.74 -26.09
CA GLY A 83 -12.03 5.97 -26.38
C GLY A 83 -11.31 6.81 -25.33
N VAL A 84 -11.82 6.88 -24.09
CA VAL A 84 -11.21 7.66 -23.01
C VAL A 84 -10.01 6.90 -22.44
N GLN A 85 -8.84 7.54 -22.45
CA GLN A 85 -7.63 7.01 -21.83
C GLN A 85 -7.54 7.41 -20.35
N PRO A 86 -6.93 6.59 -19.47
CA PRO A 86 -6.32 5.29 -19.76
C PRO A 86 -7.33 4.13 -19.85
N ASP A 87 -7.28 3.33 -20.91
CA ASP A 87 -8.11 2.10 -21.06
C ASP A 87 -7.54 0.88 -20.30
N TRP A 88 -6.29 0.98 -19.89
CA TRP A 88 -5.56 -0.08 -19.20
C TRP A 88 -5.93 -0.20 -17.73
N PHE A 89 -6.60 0.80 -17.13
CA PHE A 89 -7.04 0.71 -15.74
C PHE A 89 -8.47 0.18 -15.66
N GLY A 90 -8.68 -0.89 -14.90
CA GLY A 90 -10.01 -1.48 -14.73
C GLY A 90 -10.74 -0.86 -13.55
N LEU A 91 -11.95 -0.36 -13.77
CA LEU A 91 -12.87 0.10 -12.72
C LEU A 91 -14.10 -0.80 -12.72
N GLY A 92 -14.35 -1.47 -11.60
CA GLY A 92 -15.61 -2.20 -11.38
C GLY A 92 -16.75 -1.23 -11.09
N ASP A 93 -17.98 -1.61 -11.42
CA ASP A 93 -19.15 -0.75 -11.25
C ASP A 93 -19.48 -0.48 -9.77
N ARG A 94 -19.28 -1.46 -8.88
CA ARG A 94 -19.41 -1.27 -7.43
C ARG A 94 -18.26 -0.45 -6.88
N ASP A 95 -17.05 -0.70 -7.36
CA ASP A 95 -15.85 0.04 -6.95
C ASP A 95 -15.94 1.54 -7.31
N LEU A 96 -16.54 1.86 -8.46
CA LEU A 96 -16.86 3.23 -8.86
C LEU A 96 -17.71 3.98 -7.83
N ALA A 97 -18.59 3.30 -7.09
CA ALA A 97 -19.38 3.95 -6.05
C ALA A 97 -18.49 4.50 -4.92
N THR A 98 -17.50 3.74 -4.47
CA THR A 98 -16.50 4.21 -3.48
C THR A 98 -15.73 5.40 -4.02
N HIS A 99 -15.28 5.31 -5.28
CA HIS A 99 -14.54 6.39 -5.93
C HIS A 99 -15.36 7.68 -6.08
N LEU A 100 -16.66 7.57 -6.39
CA LEU A 100 -17.58 8.71 -6.48
C LEU A 100 -17.75 9.38 -5.11
N VAL A 101 -18.04 8.61 -4.06
CA VAL A 101 -18.22 9.13 -2.69
C VAL A 101 -16.93 9.82 -2.22
N ARG A 102 -15.78 9.14 -2.36
CA ARG A 102 -14.48 9.71 -2.00
C ARG A 102 -14.22 11.02 -2.72
N SER A 103 -14.38 11.02 -4.05
CA SER A 103 -14.07 12.19 -4.87
C SER A 103 -14.98 13.37 -4.57
N GLN A 104 -16.26 13.11 -4.26
CA GLN A 104 -17.19 14.15 -3.83
C GLN A 104 -16.75 14.78 -2.51
N MET A 105 -16.38 13.96 -1.51
CA MET A 105 -15.93 14.46 -0.21
C MET A 105 -14.62 15.24 -0.31
N LEU A 106 -13.63 14.73 -1.05
CA LEU A 106 -12.35 15.43 -1.26
C LEU A 106 -12.58 16.82 -1.90
N ARG A 107 -13.46 16.90 -2.90
CA ARG A 107 -13.82 18.18 -3.55
C ARG A 107 -14.59 19.12 -2.63
N ALA A 108 -15.30 18.59 -1.65
CA ALA A 108 -15.97 19.38 -0.61
C ALA A 108 -15.02 19.82 0.53
N GLY A 109 -13.72 19.50 0.43
CA GLY A 109 -12.69 19.96 1.36
C GLY A 109 -12.39 19.01 2.53
N TYR A 110 -12.96 17.80 2.53
CA TYR A 110 -12.63 16.79 3.53
C TYR A 110 -11.26 16.16 3.20
N PRO A 111 -10.34 16.01 4.17
CA PRO A 111 -9.08 15.31 3.96
C PRO A 111 -9.29 13.79 3.81
N LEU A 112 -8.33 13.09 3.19
CA LEU A 112 -8.43 11.65 2.88
C LEU A 112 -8.65 10.78 4.12
N SER A 113 -8.09 11.16 5.26
CA SER A 113 -8.30 10.54 6.57
C SER A 113 -9.78 10.53 6.96
N GLN A 114 -10.45 11.69 6.91
CA GLN A 114 -11.89 11.81 7.20
C GLN A 114 -12.75 11.08 6.18
N VAL A 115 -12.34 11.11 4.90
CA VAL A 115 -13.02 10.34 3.85
C VAL A 115 -12.93 8.84 4.14
N THR A 116 -11.76 8.36 4.55
CA THR A 116 -11.54 6.94 4.91
C THR A 116 -12.41 6.56 6.11
N THR A 117 -12.46 7.40 7.15
CA THR A 117 -13.35 7.19 8.30
C THR A 117 -14.81 7.06 7.88
N ALA A 118 -15.32 7.98 7.05
CA ALA A 118 -16.71 7.95 6.61
C ALA A 118 -17.05 6.73 5.75
N LEU A 119 -16.13 6.28 4.89
CA LEU A 119 -16.31 5.04 4.13
C LEU A 119 -16.29 3.82 5.07
N CYS A 120 -15.45 3.83 6.11
CA CYS A 120 -15.37 2.78 7.11
C CYS A 120 -16.64 2.64 7.96
N ASP A 121 -17.49 3.66 8.10
CA ASP A 121 -18.80 3.53 8.78
C ASP A 121 -19.67 2.45 8.11
N ARG A 122 -19.61 2.34 6.77
CA ARG A 122 -20.29 1.28 6.02
C ARG A 122 -19.60 -0.08 6.18
N TRP A 123 -18.28 -0.09 6.06
CA TRP A 123 -17.51 -1.34 5.95
C TRP A 123 -17.16 -1.98 7.29
N SER A 124 -17.13 -1.19 8.37
CA SER A 124 -16.84 -1.62 9.74
C SER A 124 -15.65 -2.60 9.82
N PRO A 125 -14.44 -2.21 9.37
CA PRO A 125 -13.31 -3.13 9.18
C PRO A 125 -12.72 -3.70 10.49
N GLY A 126 -13.20 -3.31 11.67
CA GLY A 126 -12.64 -3.78 12.95
C GLY A 126 -11.20 -3.32 13.21
N ALA A 127 -10.74 -2.31 12.46
CA ALA A 127 -9.42 -1.69 12.57
C ALA A 127 -9.50 -0.21 12.18
N THR A 128 -8.61 0.61 12.73
CA THR A 128 -8.44 2.01 12.30
C THR A 128 -7.57 2.04 11.06
N LEU A 129 -8.07 2.58 9.95
CA LEU A 129 -7.32 2.74 8.70
C LEU A 129 -6.89 4.20 8.56
N LEU A 130 -5.61 4.48 8.70
CA LEU A 130 -5.03 5.82 8.51
C LEU A 130 -4.28 5.86 7.18
N PRO A 131 -4.61 6.77 6.24
CA PRO A 131 -3.70 7.03 5.13
C PRO A 131 -2.38 7.55 5.68
N ALA A 132 -1.25 7.14 5.10
CA ALA A 132 0.07 7.59 5.55
C ALA A 132 0.25 9.11 5.48
N SER A 133 -0.47 9.79 4.58
CA SER A 133 -0.61 11.25 4.52
C SER A 133 -1.99 11.63 3.98
N ASP A 134 -2.45 12.83 4.33
CA ASP A 134 -3.56 13.49 3.62
C ASP A 134 -3.10 14.25 2.37
N ASP A 135 -1.78 14.48 2.25
CA ASP A 135 -1.16 15.07 1.07
C ASP A 135 -0.98 14.01 -0.04
N ARG A 136 -0.74 14.49 -1.26
CA ARG A 136 -0.38 13.60 -2.38
C ARG A 136 1.07 13.16 -2.25
N CYS A 137 1.30 11.85 -2.28
CA CYS A 137 2.61 11.24 -2.42
C CYS A 137 2.46 10.02 -3.34
N GLU A 138 2.71 10.19 -4.65
CA GLU A 138 2.39 9.19 -5.68
C GLU A 138 3.65 8.53 -6.22
N THR A 139 3.73 7.21 -6.11
CA THR A 139 4.84 6.40 -6.62
C THR A 139 4.86 6.45 -8.14
N HIS A 140 5.98 6.92 -8.68
CA HIS A 140 6.28 6.93 -10.10
C HIS A 140 7.53 6.11 -10.39
N VAL A 141 7.61 5.64 -11.62
CA VAL A 141 8.71 4.84 -12.14
C VAL A 141 9.36 5.61 -13.28
N VAL A 142 10.68 5.84 -13.17
CA VAL A 142 11.47 6.47 -14.22
C VAL A 142 11.85 5.41 -15.23
N VAL A 143 11.32 5.53 -16.44
CA VAL A 143 11.48 4.57 -17.53
C VAL A 143 12.05 5.23 -18.78
N THR A 144 12.57 4.42 -19.69
CA THR A 144 12.75 4.83 -21.09
C THR A 144 11.45 4.55 -21.83
N GLU A 145 10.79 5.60 -22.32
CA GLU A 145 9.57 5.45 -23.10
C GLU A 145 9.87 4.72 -24.43
N PRO A 146 9.13 3.66 -24.78
CA PRO A 146 9.41 2.90 -26.01
C PRO A 146 9.29 3.70 -27.31
N ASP A 147 8.40 4.70 -27.34
CA ASP A 147 8.07 5.43 -28.57
C ASP A 147 9.05 6.57 -28.85
N SER A 148 9.36 7.41 -27.86
CA SER A 148 10.33 8.52 -27.99
C SER A 148 11.77 8.14 -27.67
N GLY A 149 12.00 7.13 -26.83
CA GLY A 149 13.31 6.84 -26.24
C GLY A 149 13.71 7.77 -25.09
N ASP A 150 12.86 8.73 -24.70
CA ASP A 150 13.15 9.68 -23.63
C ASP A 150 12.96 9.07 -22.24
N ARG A 151 13.65 9.64 -21.24
CA ARG A 151 13.39 9.30 -19.83
C ARG A 151 12.14 10.01 -19.36
N LYS A 152 11.19 9.25 -18.83
CA LYS A 152 9.91 9.77 -18.31
C LYS A 152 9.56 9.10 -16.99
N ALA A 153 9.00 9.87 -16.06
CA ALA A 153 8.34 9.33 -14.90
C ALA A 153 6.88 9.00 -15.26
N ILE A 154 6.48 7.74 -15.09
CA ILE A 154 5.09 7.29 -15.26
C ILE A 154 4.56 6.79 -13.93
N HIS A 155 3.25 6.90 -13.71
CA HIS A 155 2.63 6.43 -12.47
C HIS A 155 2.85 4.93 -12.30
N PHE A 156 3.03 4.46 -11.06
CA PHE A 156 3.31 3.05 -10.78
C PHE A 156 2.27 2.09 -11.37
N GLN A 157 0.99 2.42 -11.25
CA GLN A 157 -0.11 1.64 -11.84
C GLN A 157 0.00 1.56 -13.37
N GLU A 158 0.46 2.60 -14.07
CA GLU A 158 0.67 2.52 -15.51
C GLU A 158 1.84 1.58 -15.84
N TRP A 159 2.97 1.74 -15.15
CA TRP A 159 4.14 0.87 -15.32
C TRP A 159 3.80 -0.62 -15.09
N TRP A 160 3.01 -0.90 -14.06
CA TRP A 160 2.65 -2.26 -13.67
C TRP A 160 1.56 -2.86 -14.56
N VAL A 161 0.49 -2.11 -14.84
CA VAL A 161 -0.68 -2.66 -15.53
C VAL A 161 -0.51 -2.60 -17.05
N ARG A 162 -0.07 -1.46 -17.59
CA ARG A 162 0.12 -1.26 -19.03
C ARG A 162 1.40 -1.93 -19.51
N TYR A 163 2.53 -1.59 -18.89
CA TYR A 163 3.85 -2.04 -19.35
C TYR A 163 4.29 -3.37 -18.72
N ARG A 164 3.58 -3.88 -17.71
CA ARG A 164 3.87 -5.15 -17.02
C ARG A 164 5.32 -5.28 -16.54
N ALA A 165 5.92 -4.17 -16.12
CA ALA A 165 7.33 -4.07 -15.76
C ALA A 165 8.32 -4.48 -16.88
N ARG A 166 7.93 -4.44 -18.16
CA ARG A 166 8.73 -4.94 -19.29
C ARG A 166 9.51 -3.87 -20.07
N ILE A 167 9.45 -2.61 -19.64
CA ILE A 167 10.18 -1.52 -20.27
C ILE A 167 11.43 -1.16 -19.46
N PRO A 168 12.50 -0.64 -20.10
CA PRO A 168 13.71 -0.26 -19.38
C PRO A 168 13.39 0.72 -18.25
N THR A 169 13.75 0.34 -17.02
CA THR A 169 13.38 1.04 -15.80
C THR A 169 14.64 1.41 -15.02
N HIS A 170 14.69 2.63 -14.49
CA HIS A 170 15.91 3.22 -13.93
C HIS A 170 15.83 3.48 -12.43
N SER A 171 14.68 3.94 -11.94
CA SER A 171 14.49 4.27 -10.52
C SER A 171 13.01 4.47 -10.20
N PHE A 172 12.69 4.53 -8.90
CA PHE A 172 11.40 5.04 -8.42
C PHE A 172 11.52 6.50 -7.99
N ALA A 173 10.42 7.24 -8.08
CA ALA A 173 10.28 8.60 -7.58
C ALA A 173 8.97 8.71 -6.80
N PHE A 174 9.00 9.26 -5.60
CA PHE A 174 7.81 9.48 -4.78
C PHE A 174 7.36 10.92 -4.95
N ILE A 175 6.48 11.18 -5.92
CA ILE A 175 6.12 12.53 -6.32
C ILE A 175 5.26 13.18 -5.24
N GLY A 176 5.78 14.23 -4.61
CA GLY A 176 5.16 14.95 -3.49
C GLY A 176 5.75 14.62 -2.12
N SER A 177 6.65 13.62 -2.00
CA SER A 177 7.22 13.23 -0.71
C SER A 177 8.06 14.31 -0.02
N ASP A 178 8.54 15.29 -0.78
CA ASP A 178 9.29 16.46 -0.30
C ASP A 178 8.44 17.45 0.50
N THR A 179 7.11 17.43 0.28
CA THR A 179 6.15 18.33 0.94
C THR A 179 5.14 17.58 1.80
N ALA A 180 4.87 16.31 1.51
CA ALA A 180 3.93 15.49 2.26
C ALA A 180 4.39 15.25 3.70
N VAL A 181 3.48 15.44 4.64
CA VAL A 181 3.69 15.14 6.07
C VAL A 181 2.86 13.93 6.50
N ALA A 182 3.30 13.26 7.56
CA ALA A 182 2.53 12.17 8.15
C ALA A 182 1.08 12.60 8.44
N GLY A 183 0.13 11.76 8.05
CA GLY A 183 -1.30 12.03 8.20
C GLY A 183 -1.74 12.18 9.67
N PRO A 184 -2.94 12.73 9.91
CA PRO A 184 -3.47 12.90 11.26
C PRO A 184 -3.41 11.60 12.07
N GLY A 185 -2.78 11.64 13.24
CA GLY A 185 -2.64 10.48 14.14
C GLY A 185 -1.51 9.51 13.80
N VAL A 186 -0.94 9.52 12.58
CA VAL A 186 0.06 8.53 12.13
C VAL A 186 1.30 8.47 13.04
N VAL A 187 1.88 9.63 13.38
CA VAL A 187 3.07 9.67 14.28
C VAL A 187 2.72 9.26 15.70
N ALA A 188 1.55 9.67 16.20
CA ALA A 188 1.08 9.34 17.54
C ALA A 188 0.89 7.83 17.69
N VAL A 189 0.19 7.19 16.75
CA VAL A 189 -0.03 5.72 16.81
C VAL A 189 1.26 4.92 16.70
N ILE A 190 2.30 5.40 16.01
CA ILE A 190 3.62 4.75 16.00
C ILE A 190 4.31 4.87 17.36
N THR A 191 4.20 6.04 17.99
CA THR A 191 4.89 6.38 19.24
C THR A 191 4.24 5.67 20.43
N ASP A 192 2.91 5.58 20.43
CA ASP A 192 2.11 5.05 21.54
C ASP A 192 1.84 3.54 21.41
N ALA A 193 2.27 2.90 20.31
CA ALA A 193 2.06 1.48 20.10
C ALA A 193 2.85 0.60 21.09
N ASP A 194 2.26 -0.53 21.47
CA ASP A 194 2.98 -1.59 22.20
C ASP A 194 3.97 -2.35 21.29
N VAL A 195 3.67 -2.41 19.98
CA VAL A 195 4.48 -3.06 18.95
C VAL A 195 4.17 -2.45 17.58
N VAL A 196 5.20 -2.28 16.74
CA VAL A 196 5.03 -1.86 15.35
C VAL A 196 5.42 -3.02 14.44
N VAL A 197 4.55 -3.35 13.49
CA VAL A 197 4.77 -4.43 12.53
C VAL A 197 4.88 -3.88 11.11
N LEU A 198 6.01 -4.14 10.45
CA LEU A 198 6.13 -3.95 9.00
C LEU A 198 5.62 -5.22 8.31
N ALA A 199 4.43 -5.12 7.72
CA ALA A 199 3.79 -6.22 7.00
C ALA A 199 4.68 -6.75 5.86
N PRO A 200 4.55 -8.03 5.45
CA PRO A 200 5.31 -8.64 4.35
C PRO A 200 4.82 -8.15 2.96
N SER A 201 4.78 -6.83 2.79
CA SER A 201 4.44 -6.14 1.54
C SER A 201 5.69 -5.83 0.73
N ASN A 202 5.52 -5.27 -0.47
CA ASN A 202 6.66 -4.87 -1.29
C ASN A 202 7.49 -3.80 -0.56
N PRO A 203 8.81 -4.05 -0.34
CA PRO A 203 9.63 -3.15 0.47
C PRO A 203 9.90 -1.80 -0.22
N VAL A 204 9.78 -1.74 -1.56
CA VAL A 204 10.10 -0.55 -2.34
C VAL A 204 8.88 0.35 -2.53
N VAL A 205 7.78 -0.21 -3.04
CA VAL A 205 6.63 0.59 -3.50
C VAL A 205 5.43 0.55 -2.55
N SER A 206 5.44 -0.32 -1.54
CA SER A 206 4.42 -0.33 -0.48
C SER A 206 4.99 0.27 0.81
N VAL A 207 5.89 -0.45 1.49
CA VAL A 207 6.47 0.05 2.75
C VAL A 207 7.40 1.24 2.47
N GLY A 208 8.24 1.16 1.44
CA GLY A 208 9.14 2.25 1.05
C GLY A 208 8.41 3.55 0.71
N ALA A 209 7.24 3.48 0.09
CA ALA A 209 6.41 4.65 -0.19
C ALA A 209 5.86 5.31 1.08
N ILE A 210 5.46 4.52 2.09
CA ILE A 210 5.09 5.03 3.42
C ILE A 210 6.31 5.71 4.08
N LEU A 211 7.49 5.08 4.02
CA LEU A 211 8.71 5.60 4.61
C LEU A 211 9.24 6.87 3.95
N ALA A 212 8.82 7.16 2.71
CA ALA A 212 9.19 8.38 2.00
C ALA A 212 8.46 9.62 2.55
N ILE A 213 7.36 9.46 3.28
CA ILE A 213 6.57 10.57 3.84
C ILE A 213 7.26 11.17 5.08
N GLY A 214 7.32 12.50 5.13
CA GLY A 214 7.97 13.24 6.20
C GLY A 214 7.42 12.89 7.58
N GLY A 215 8.33 12.57 8.52
CA GLY A 215 8.01 12.28 9.93
C GLY A 215 7.84 10.79 10.25
N ILE A 216 7.40 9.95 9.30
CA ILE A 216 7.11 8.53 9.58
C ILE A 216 8.38 7.75 9.93
N ARG A 217 9.43 7.86 9.12
CA ARG A 217 10.73 7.21 9.41
C ARG A 217 11.31 7.66 10.75
N GLY A 218 11.14 8.95 11.09
CA GLY A 218 11.57 9.50 12.36
C GLY A 218 10.85 8.83 13.54
N ALA A 219 9.52 8.76 13.47
CA ALA A 219 8.69 8.14 14.49
C ALA A 219 9.06 6.66 14.73
N LEU A 220 9.28 5.88 13.65
CA LEU A 220 9.69 4.47 13.75
C LEU A 220 11.05 4.29 14.44
N ARG A 221 11.98 5.25 14.26
CA ARG A 221 13.30 5.21 14.90
C ARG A 221 13.27 5.69 16.36
N SER A 222 12.30 6.51 16.75
CA SER A 222 12.22 7.09 18.09
C SER A 222 11.24 6.41 19.02
N THR A 223 10.28 5.63 18.49
CA THR A 223 9.30 4.91 19.31
C THR A 223 9.98 3.91 20.25
N SER A 224 9.47 3.79 21.47
CA SER A 224 9.89 2.74 22.40
C SER A 224 9.37 1.36 22.03
N ALA A 225 8.36 1.29 21.16
CA ALA A 225 7.82 0.03 20.66
C ALA A 225 8.92 -0.77 19.92
N PRO A 226 8.95 -2.10 20.06
CA PRO A 226 9.72 -2.94 19.15
C PRO A 226 9.16 -2.85 17.73
N VAL A 227 10.04 -2.68 16.74
CA VAL A 227 9.72 -2.67 15.31
C VAL A 227 10.09 -4.03 14.72
N ILE A 228 9.06 -4.82 14.44
CA ILE A 228 9.17 -6.18 13.90
C ILE A 228 8.88 -6.12 12.41
N GLY A 229 9.84 -6.53 11.58
CA GLY A 229 9.62 -6.69 10.14
C GLY A 229 9.37 -8.13 9.75
N TYR A 230 8.49 -8.34 8.76
CA TYR A 230 8.27 -9.64 8.14
C TYR A 230 8.79 -9.65 6.70
N SER A 231 9.58 -10.66 6.37
CA SER A 231 10.09 -10.87 5.02
C SER A 231 8.94 -11.08 4.02
N PRO A 232 8.91 -10.35 2.90
CA PRO A 232 8.00 -10.63 1.78
C PRO A 232 8.53 -11.75 0.86
N ILE A 233 9.71 -12.31 1.15
CA ILE A 233 10.37 -13.35 0.36
C ILE A 233 10.19 -14.71 1.07
N VAL A 234 9.84 -15.73 0.27
CA VAL A 234 9.71 -17.14 0.66
C VAL A 234 10.48 -17.99 -0.34
N ALA A 235 11.46 -18.76 0.14
CA ALA A 235 12.31 -19.65 -0.65
C ALA A 235 12.95 -18.95 -1.85
N GLY A 236 13.49 -17.74 -1.63
CA GLY A 236 14.12 -16.92 -2.66
C GLY A 236 13.17 -16.35 -3.74
N LYS A 237 11.85 -16.42 -3.53
CA LYS A 237 10.85 -15.81 -4.40
C LYS A 237 9.96 -14.87 -3.60
N PRO A 238 9.54 -13.72 -4.14
CA PRO A 238 8.57 -12.92 -3.43
C PRO A 238 7.22 -13.65 -3.34
N LEU A 239 6.52 -13.48 -2.22
CA LEU A 239 5.13 -13.90 -2.05
C LEU A 239 4.23 -13.41 -3.21
N ARG A 240 4.59 -12.28 -3.82
CA ARG A 240 3.93 -11.71 -5.00
C ARG A 240 4.95 -11.23 -6.03
N GLY A 241 4.80 -11.68 -7.27
CA GLY A 241 5.79 -11.50 -8.35
C GLY A 241 6.21 -10.06 -8.70
N MET A 242 5.56 -9.04 -8.14
CA MET A 242 5.93 -7.63 -8.32
C MET A 242 7.24 -7.26 -7.60
N ALA A 243 7.51 -7.84 -6.43
CA ALA A 243 8.62 -7.38 -5.59
C ALA A 243 10.00 -7.68 -6.19
N ASP A 244 10.17 -8.76 -6.97
CA ASP A 244 11.44 -9.05 -7.66
C ASP A 244 11.80 -7.96 -8.68
N GLU A 245 10.83 -7.53 -9.49
CA GLU A 245 11.02 -6.46 -10.47
C GLU A 245 11.38 -5.14 -9.77
N CYS A 246 10.67 -4.78 -8.71
CA CYS A 246 10.93 -3.55 -7.96
C CYS A 246 12.30 -3.57 -7.26
N LEU A 247 12.67 -4.69 -6.64
CA LEU A 247 13.96 -4.86 -5.96
C LEU A 247 15.12 -4.79 -6.95
N ARG A 248 14.97 -5.43 -8.12
CA ARG A 248 15.97 -5.37 -9.20
C ARG A 248 16.22 -3.95 -9.69
N VAL A 249 15.18 -3.13 -9.81
CA VAL A 249 15.30 -1.72 -10.23
C VAL A 249 16.21 -0.93 -9.29
N ILE A 250 16.17 -1.20 -7.99
CA ILE A 250 17.02 -0.52 -6.99
C ILE A 250 18.31 -1.28 -6.67
N GLY A 251 18.61 -2.37 -7.40
CA GLY A 251 19.82 -3.16 -7.21
C GLY A 251 19.86 -3.99 -5.92
N VAL A 252 18.70 -4.28 -5.32
CA VAL A 252 18.60 -5.13 -4.13
C VAL A 252 18.28 -6.57 -4.55
N PRO A 253 19.04 -7.59 -4.11
CA PRO A 253 18.71 -8.99 -4.38
C PRO A 253 17.35 -9.41 -3.80
N THR A 254 16.69 -10.37 -4.44
CA THR A 254 15.40 -10.93 -4.00
C THR A 254 15.60 -12.04 -2.98
N THR A 255 16.17 -11.69 -1.81
CA THR A 255 16.36 -12.61 -0.68
C THR A 255 15.84 -11.98 0.62
N ALA A 256 15.44 -12.81 1.58
CA ALA A 256 15.01 -12.33 2.89
C ALA A 256 16.11 -11.52 3.59
N GLU A 257 17.38 -11.94 3.45
CA GLU A 257 18.55 -11.22 3.96
C GLU A 257 18.73 -9.84 3.33
N ALA A 258 18.69 -9.75 1.99
CA ALA A 258 18.88 -8.49 1.29
C ALA A 258 17.78 -7.46 1.61
N VAL A 259 16.53 -7.91 1.78
CA VAL A 259 15.42 -7.04 2.22
C VAL A 259 15.60 -6.62 3.68
N GLY A 260 16.03 -7.53 4.56
CA GLY A 260 16.36 -7.21 5.94
C GLY A 260 17.47 -6.15 6.05
N LEU A 261 18.55 -6.29 5.27
CA LEU A 261 19.63 -5.31 5.15
C LEU A 261 19.16 -3.98 4.54
N HIS A 262 18.20 -4.02 3.61
CA HIS A 262 17.62 -2.82 3.01
C HIS A 262 16.86 -1.96 4.05
N TYR A 263 16.11 -2.59 4.96
CA TYR A 263 15.51 -1.86 6.09
C TYR A 263 16.56 -1.49 7.16
N GLY A 264 17.48 -2.40 7.44
CA GLY A 264 18.60 -2.25 8.37
C GLY A 264 18.19 -2.25 9.84
N ALA A 265 19.20 -2.39 10.72
CA ALA A 265 19.02 -2.37 12.17
C ALA A 265 18.71 -0.98 12.74
N ARG A 266 17.74 -0.92 13.65
CA ARG A 266 17.35 0.33 14.35
C ARG A 266 18.45 0.86 15.27
N SER A 267 19.27 -0.05 15.81
CA SER A 267 20.50 0.27 16.57
C SER A 267 21.53 1.08 15.76
N ALA A 268 21.40 1.10 14.43
CA ALA A 268 22.17 1.94 13.53
C ALA A 268 21.26 3.01 12.85
N THR A 269 21.27 3.06 11.52
CA THR A 269 20.47 4.01 10.71
C THR A 269 19.20 3.39 10.12
N GLY A 270 18.96 2.10 10.39
CA GLY A 270 17.82 1.34 9.91
C GLY A 270 16.59 1.45 10.81
N LEU A 271 15.73 0.42 10.73
CA LEU A 271 14.38 0.43 11.31
C LEU A 271 14.05 -0.80 12.16
N LEU A 272 14.71 -1.93 11.95
CA LEU A 272 14.31 -3.22 12.52
C LEU A 272 14.94 -3.45 13.90
N ASP A 273 14.15 -4.00 14.82
CA ASP A 273 14.66 -4.69 16.02
C ASP A 273 14.56 -6.22 15.89
N VAL A 274 13.62 -6.70 15.08
CA VAL A 274 13.39 -8.13 14.81
C VAL A 274 13.06 -8.31 13.33
N TRP A 275 13.61 -9.36 12.71
CA TRP A 275 13.32 -9.74 11.32
C TRP A 275 12.82 -11.18 11.22
N MET A 276 11.55 -11.33 10.86
CA MET A 276 10.89 -12.62 10.70
C MET A 276 11.05 -13.09 9.25
N VAL A 277 11.57 -14.30 9.07
CA VAL A 277 11.71 -14.96 7.76
C VAL A 277 10.92 -16.27 7.73
N ASP A 278 10.58 -16.74 6.54
CA ASP A 278 9.97 -18.06 6.36
C ASP A 278 10.94 -19.16 6.82
N GLU A 279 10.41 -20.29 7.30
CA GLU A 279 11.22 -21.43 7.78
C GLU A 279 12.16 -22.00 6.71
N SER A 280 11.87 -21.77 5.43
CA SER A 280 12.70 -22.17 4.30
C SER A 280 13.85 -21.21 3.96
N ASP A 281 13.88 -20.01 4.56
CA ASP A 281 14.87 -18.98 4.31
C ASP A 281 15.84 -18.80 5.51
N HIS A 282 16.99 -18.17 5.24
CA HIS A 282 17.94 -17.72 6.24
C HIS A 282 18.28 -16.25 5.97
N ALA A 283 18.49 -15.47 7.03
CA ALA A 283 18.94 -14.09 6.93
C ALA A 283 19.85 -13.72 8.10
N ASP A 284 21.05 -13.23 7.79
CA ASP A 284 21.93 -12.54 8.75
C ASP A 284 21.82 -11.02 8.53
N VAL A 285 21.15 -10.34 9.47
CA VAL A 285 20.95 -8.89 9.45
C VAL A 285 21.61 -8.32 10.71
N PRO A 286 22.87 -7.84 10.64
CA PRO A 286 23.62 -7.45 11.84
C PRO A 286 22.88 -6.40 12.69
N GLY A 287 22.61 -6.77 13.94
CA GLY A 287 21.91 -5.90 14.92
C GLY A 287 20.39 -6.03 14.94
N VAL A 288 19.84 -7.08 14.31
CA VAL A 288 18.41 -7.45 14.24
C VAL A 288 18.24 -8.93 14.60
#